data_AF-A0A814TUK3-F1
#
_entry.id   AF-A0A814TUK3-F1
#
_cell.length_a   1.000
_cell.length_b   1.000
_cell.length_c   1.000
_cell.angle_alpha   90.00
_cell.angle_beta   90.00
_cell.angle_gamma   90.00
#
_symmetry.space_group_name_H-M   'P 1'
#
loop_
_entity.id
_entity.type
_entity.pdbx_description
1 polymer ?
#
loop_
_entity_poly.entity_id
_entity_poly.type
_entity_poly.pdbx_seq_one_letter_code
_entity_poly.pdbx_strand_id
1 'polypeptide(L)'
;MFSTWIIRSKSNYLFINSYIPRLFHSFNSINDPLSNQRTVIDPNPPLVGQAIKIKEYLRQNSIPFDESWTCIKALCCRSSNKISGVIHIGKERGDFACLKCSTNGTWSDFKNQWQHFLSRKYCPKADTPSILLCDKEREIWEQSKTIQDNDKELVDAILSRYGFTEEYTVSNTTLQRYGIRLYQDQLIAPLYDTERSLVNIVILDPTSYSDTKLIKLPAPFGLNVLSARNAEIILVDSIWDALCVYQASGKVAIALPNAKFSIRMNITFEHLRKIHIWYWNDKALAFRLANVLSPHRCFMITYPMDAHTAFKSSHNIKTIINESFAVINKCIEQFDTFRDLIRDELLQRTRFAGLQWQRFPMLTQILKGHRAGELTVLTGSTGCGKTTFLSEYSLDLCLQGRSTLFGSFEIQTHRLAKVMLTQYSGLNLSKHMDVFDKFADQFARLPMFFMTFHGQESIDKVINTMGNAVAIHNIQHVIIDNLQFMMGMDYSNNDRFFKQDTLIHRFRKFATNNKCHVTIVIHPRKEEDDGLTISSIFGSAKASQESDNILIIQQRKLGTANGGNIKYLQVAKNRFDGQLGRFALRFDKERLSFSRLISSREDSNIESDDSEQQSIPIEQ
;
A
#
# COMPACT_ATOMS: atom_id res chain seq x y z
N MET A 1 -28.62 6.02 -40.08
CA MET A 1 -27.33 5.99 -39.38
C MET A 1 -27.58 6.21 -37.90
N PHE A 2 -26.92 5.42 -37.05
CA PHE A 2 -27.02 5.35 -35.58
C PHE A 2 -28.22 4.61 -34.97
N SER A 3 -28.23 3.27 -35.14
CA SER A 3 -28.96 2.35 -34.25
C SER A 3 -28.42 0.90 -34.34
N THR A 4 -27.11 0.69 -34.15
CA THR A 4 -26.48 -0.66 -34.20
C THR A 4 -25.23 -0.80 -33.32
N TRP A 5 -25.20 -0.20 -32.11
CA TRP A 5 -24.06 -0.34 -31.18
C TRP A 5 -24.43 -0.69 -29.73
N ILE A 6 -25.58 -1.32 -29.53
CA ILE A 6 -25.97 -1.92 -28.24
C ILE A 6 -26.51 -3.32 -28.53
N ILE A 7 -25.61 -4.30 -28.71
CA ILE A 7 -25.76 -5.77 -28.48
C ILE A 7 -24.37 -6.36 -28.75
N ARG A 8 -23.47 -6.31 -27.74
CA ARG A 8 -22.27 -7.17 -27.61
C ARG A 8 -21.56 -6.91 -26.27
N SER A 9 -22.25 -7.16 -25.16
CA SER A 9 -21.58 -7.25 -23.83
C SER A 9 -22.33 -8.09 -22.78
N LYS A 10 -23.35 -8.88 -23.16
CA LYS A 10 -24.22 -9.59 -22.21
C LYS A 10 -24.03 -11.12 -22.07
N SER A 11 -22.90 -11.69 -22.52
CA SER A 11 -22.68 -13.16 -22.40
C SER A 11 -21.63 -13.63 -21.38
N ASN A 12 -20.98 -12.75 -20.59
CA ASN A 12 -19.96 -13.19 -19.62
C ASN A 12 -20.36 -13.05 -18.14
N TYR A 13 -21.64 -12.85 -17.83
CA TYR A 13 -22.11 -12.61 -16.44
C TYR A 13 -23.13 -13.63 -15.89
N LEU A 14 -23.32 -14.78 -16.55
CA LEU A 14 -24.38 -15.73 -16.18
C LEU A 14 -23.91 -17.14 -15.74
N PHE A 15 -22.64 -17.33 -15.38
CA PHE A 15 -22.14 -18.65 -14.91
C PHE A 15 -21.40 -18.63 -13.56
N ILE A 16 -21.58 -17.60 -12.73
CA ILE A 16 -20.91 -17.50 -11.39
C ILE A 16 -21.90 -17.73 -10.22
N ASN A 17 -23.12 -18.22 -10.47
CA ASN A 17 -24.14 -18.36 -9.41
C ASN A 17 -24.75 -19.76 -9.23
N SER A 18 -23.97 -20.82 -9.44
CA SER A 18 -24.33 -22.14 -8.93
C SER A 18 -23.08 -22.92 -8.56
N TYR A 19 -23.16 -23.68 -7.45
CA TYR A 19 -22.11 -24.49 -6.82
C TYR A 19 -21.23 -23.79 -5.78
N ILE A 20 -21.86 -23.39 -4.67
CA ILE A 20 -21.25 -23.53 -3.34
C ILE A 20 -21.71 -24.89 -2.79
N PRO A 21 -20.82 -25.90 -2.65
CA PRO A 21 -21.04 -26.95 -1.67
C PRO A 21 -20.29 -26.59 -0.38
N ARG A 22 -21.06 -26.49 0.70
CA ARG A 22 -20.59 -26.60 2.08
C ARG A 22 -19.75 -27.87 2.21
N LEU A 23 -18.46 -27.74 2.50
CA LEU A 23 -17.60 -28.84 2.95
C LEU A 23 -16.81 -28.38 4.18
N PHE A 24 -17.54 -28.21 5.29
CA PHE A 24 -17.03 -28.45 6.64
C PHE A 24 -17.65 -29.77 7.09
N HIS A 25 -16.82 -30.65 7.67
CA HIS A 25 -17.10 -32.02 8.12
C HIS A 25 -16.98 -33.14 7.08
N SER A 26 -15.81 -33.74 7.02
CA SER A 26 -15.57 -35.16 7.37
C SER A 26 -14.20 -35.54 6.81
N PHE A 27 -13.36 -36.17 7.62
CA PHE A 27 -12.52 -37.32 7.24
C PHE A 27 -11.62 -37.65 8.44
N ASN A 28 -12.15 -38.53 9.29
CA ASN A 28 -11.36 -39.38 10.17
C ASN A 28 -11.06 -40.69 9.44
N SER A 29 -9.85 -41.19 9.69
CA SER A 29 -9.37 -42.58 9.64
C SER A 29 -9.48 -43.36 8.33
N ILE A 30 -8.34 -43.56 7.66
CA ILE A 30 -7.90 -44.90 7.24
C ILE A 30 -6.40 -45.00 7.60
N ASN A 31 -6.09 -45.88 8.55
CA ASN A 31 -4.73 -46.31 8.88
C ASN A 31 -4.32 -47.39 7.89
N ASP A 32 -3.13 -47.27 7.29
CA ASP A 32 -2.41 -48.41 6.71
C ASP A 32 -0.94 -48.32 7.18
N PRO A 33 -0.41 -49.32 7.92
CA PRO A 33 0.93 -49.28 8.49
C PRO A 33 1.96 -49.86 7.50
N LEU A 34 3.21 -49.40 7.62
CA LEU A 34 4.44 -49.88 6.97
C LEU A 34 4.89 -49.13 5.70
N SER A 35 5.54 -47.97 5.90
CA SER A 35 6.83 -47.69 5.23
C SER A 35 7.64 -46.70 6.07
N ASN A 36 8.74 -47.19 6.62
CA ASN A 36 9.61 -46.48 7.55
C ASN A 36 10.46 -45.41 6.85
N GLN A 37 10.45 -44.21 7.44
CA GLN A 37 11.53 -43.23 7.56
C GLN A 37 12.19 -42.69 6.28
N ARG A 38 11.60 -41.61 5.73
CA ARG A 38 12.33 -40.43 5.24
C ARG A 38 11.55 -39.18 5.66
N THR A 39 12.24 -38.19 6.22
CA THR A 39 11.71 -37.00 6.90
C THR A 39 10.55 -36.32 6.17
N VAL A 40 9.35 -36.50 6.73
CA VAL A 40 8.11 -35.81 6.37
C VAL A 40 8.12 -34.45 7.06
N ILE A 41 8.10 -33.35 6.30
CA ILE A 41 7.68 -32.04 6.81
C ILE A 41 6.22 -31.84 6.39
N ASP A 42 5.39 -31.70 7.41
CA ASP A 42 3.92 -31.70 7.52
C ASP A 42 3.16 -30.70 6.58
N PRO A 43 1.85 -30.93 6.29
CA PRO A 43 1.04 -30.22 5.30
C PRO A 43 0.20 -29.09 5.92
N ASN A 44 0.76 -28.26 6.79
CA ASN A 44 0.00 -27.16 7.41
C ASN A 44 -0.06 -25.91 6.49
N PRO A 45 -1.21 -25.21 6.44
CA PRO A 45 -1.35 -23.93 5.73
C PRO A 45 -0.50 -22.82 6.37
N PRO A 46 -0.15 -21.76 5.62
CA PRO A 46 0.61 -20.63 6.14
C PRO A 46 -0.05 -20.05 7.39
N LEU A 47 0.71 -19.96 8.49
CA LEU A 47 0.22 -19.38 9.73
C LEU A 47 0.08 -17.86 9.56
N VAL A 48 -1.16 -17.39 9.48
CA VAL A 48 -1.50 -15.96 9.39
C VAL A 48 -0.82 -15.20 10.54
N GLY A 49 -0.06 -14.16 10.20
CA GLY A 49 0.66 -13.32 11.18
C GLY A 49 2.03 -13.85 11.64
N GLN A 50 2.55 -14.96 11.11
CA GLN A 50 3.88 -15.47 11.50
C GLN A 50 5.02 -14.50 11.17
N ALA A 51 4.97 -13.85 9.99
CA ALA A 51 5.95 -12.82 9.62
C ALA A 51 5.98 -11.64 10.60
N ILE A 52 4.83 -11.28 11.20
CA ILE A 52 4.73 -10.21 12.21
C ILE A 52 5.43 -10.64 13.49
N LYS A 53 5.12 -11.85 13.99
CA LYS A 53 5.77 -12.43 15.18
C LYS A 53 7.28 -12.53 15.02
N ILE A 54 7.76 -12.89 13.82
CA ILE A 54 9.19 -12.90 13.50
C ILE A 54 9.75 -11.47 13.61
N LYS A 55 9.13 -10.48 12.96
CA LYS A 55 9.58 -9.07 13.00
C LYS A 55 9.58 -8.48 14.41
N GLU A 56 8.54 -8.74 15.19
CA GLU A 56 8.46 -8.31 16.59
C GLU A 56 9.59 -8.90 17.43
N TYR A 57 9.84 -10.21 17.30
CA TYR A 57 10.95 -10.86 17.98
C TYR A 57 12.31 -10.25 17.60
N LEU A 58 12.54 -10.00 16.30
CA LEU A 58 13.78 -9.37 15.83
C LEU A 58 13.96 -7.95 16.41
N ARG A 59 12.88 -7.15 16.46
CA ARG A 59 12.92 -5.80 17.06
C ARG A 59 13.17 -5.85 18.57
N GLN A 60 12.48 -6.73 19.30
CA GLN A 60 12.66 -6.89 20.74
C GLN A 60 14.10 -7.27 21.11
N ASN A 61 14.76 -8.05 20.25
CA ASN A 61 16.14 -8.47 20.44
C ASN A 61 17.18 -7.55 19.75
N SER A 62 16.75 -6.37 19.25
CA SER A 62 17.62 -5.40 18.57
C SER A 62 18.44 -5.98 17.41
N ILE A 63 17.85 -6.90 16.65
CA ILE A 63 18.49 -7.54 15.48
C ILE A 63 18.16 -6.69 14.24
N PRO A 64 19.16 -6.12 13.52
CA PRO A 64 18.91 -5.43 12.25
C PRO A 64 18.41 -6.41 11.19
N PHE A 65 17.35 -6.03 10.47
CA PHE A 65 16.80 -6.84 9.39
C PHE A 65 16.25 -5.99 8.25
N ASP A 66 16.28 -6.56 7.05
CA ASP A 66 15.64 -6.03 5.84
C ASP A 66 14.55 -6.98 5.37
N GLU A 67 13.50 -6.44 4.75
CA GLU A 67 12.39 -7.24 4.23
C GLU A 67 12.53 -7.44 2.71
N SER A 68 12.36 -8.66 2.23
CA SER A 68 12.28 -8.99 0.81
C SER A 68 10.92 -9.64 0.48
N TRP A 69 10.70 -10.21 -0.71
CA TRP A 69 9.38 -10.76 -1.10
C TRP A 69 8.90 -11.86 -0.16
N THR A 70 9.68 -12.94 -0.05
CA THR A 70 9.31 -14.16 0.68
C THR A 70 10.08 -14.32 1.99
N CYS A 71 11.19 -13.58 2.12
CA CYS A 71 12.12 -13.71 3.24
C CYS A 71 12.28 -12.41 4.03
N ILE A 72 12.77 -12.56 5.26
CA ILE A 72 13.37 -11.50 6.08
C ILE A 72 14.87 -11.76 6.11
N LYS A 73 15.68 -10.76 5.78
CA LYS A 73 17.12 -10.83 5.70
C LYS A 73 17.74 -10.30 6.98
N ALA A 74 18.60 -11.09 7.61
CA ALA A 74 19.38 -10.69 8.78
C ALA A 74 20.87 -10.99 8.55
N LEU A 75 21.73 -10.34 9.32
CA LEU A 75 23.18 -10.55 9.22
C LEU A 75 23.57 -11.97 9.70
N CYS A 76 24.38 -12.65 8.90
CA CYS A 76 25.01 -13.92 9.24
C CYS A 76 26.46 -13.72 9.73
N CYS A 77 27.06 -14.79 10.28
CA CYS A 77 28.44 -14.82 10.75
C CYS A 77 29.47 -14.33 9.70
N ARG A 78 30.64 -13.87 10.17
CA ARG A 78 31.76 -13.48 9.30
C ARG A 78 32.51 -14.73 8.88
N SER A 79 32.36 -15.15 7.62
CA SER A 79 33.30 -16.11 7.02
C SER A 79 34.69 -15.46 6.90
N SER A 80 35.77 -16.24 6.99
CA SER A 80 37.18 -15.84 6.81
C SER A 80 37.43 -14.87 5.63
N ASN A 81 36.62 -14.92 4.58
CA ASN A 81 36.60 -13.93 3.49
C ASN A 81 35.64 -12.77 3.80
N LYS A 82 36.18 -11.66 4.34
CA LYS A 82 35.73 -10.25 4.58
C LYS A 82 34.26 -9.79 4.38
N ILE A 83 33.41 -10.47 3.61
CA ILE A 83 32.00 -10.16 3.35
C ILE A 83 31.10 -10.91 4.36
N SER A 84 30.21 -10.22 5.07
CA SER A 84 29.20 -10.84 5.94
C SER A 84 28.20 -11.67 5.13
N GLY A 85 27.88 -12.90 5.56
CA GLY A 85 26.77 -13.65 4.97
C GLY A 85 25.41 -13.05 5.33
N VAL A 86 24.35 -13.49 4.66
CA VAL A 86 22.96 -13.10 4.96
C VAL A 86 22.17 -14.34 5.33
N ILE A 87 21.48 -14.32 6.48
CA ILE A 87 20.47 -15.31 6.84
C ILE A 87 19.15 -14.85 6.24
N HIS A 88 18.50 -15.75 5.53
CA HIS A 88 17.16 -15.56 5.01
C HIS A 88 16.19 -16.38 5.86
N ILE A 89 15.20 -15.71 6.45
CA ILE A 89 14.17 -16.30 7.29
C ILE A 89 12.85 -16.27 6.51
N GLY A 90 12.22 -17.42 6.28
CA GLY A 90 10.96 -17.53 5.55
C GLY A 90 9.82 -16.87 6.30
N LYS A 91 9.06 -16.00 5.62
CA LYS A 91 7.90 -15.32 6.23
C LYS A 91 6.76 -16.27 6.59
N GLU A 92 6.65 -17.38 5.88
CA GLU A 92 5.57 -18.35 6.02
C GLU A 92 5.74 -19.26 7.23
N ARG A 93 6.95 -19.83 7.42
CA ARG A 93 7.24 -20.87 8.43
C ARG A 93 8.31 -20.48 9.45
N GLY A 94 9.04 -19.40 9.19
CA GLY A 94 10.19 -18.98 10.01
C GLY A 94 11.41 -19.90 9.91
N ASP A 95 11.40 -20.88 9.00
CA ASP A 95 12.58 -21.63 8.62
C ASP A 95 13.64 -20.69 8.05
N PHE A 96 14.92 -20.97 8.28
CA PHE A 96 15.99 -20.09 7.86
C PHE A 96 17.09 -20.84 7.13
N ALA A 97 17.79 -20.12 6.25
CA ALA A 97 19.00 -20.61 5.62
C ALA A 97 19.96 -19.47 5.28
N CYS A 98 21.26 -19.77 5.29
CA CYS A 98 22.30 -18.91 4.74
C CYS A 98 23.03 -19.67 3.62
N LEU A 99 22.99 -19.13 2.40
CA LEU A 99 23.67 -19.74 1.25
C LEU A 99 25.20 -19.70 1.34
N LYS A 100 25.77 -18.88 2.23
CA LYS A 100 27.23 -18.70 2.33
C LYS A 100 27.90 -19.67 3.30
N CYS A 101 27.30 -19.89 4.46
CA CYS A 101 27.82 -20.83 5.47
C CYS A 101 27.06 -22.17 5.48
N SER A 102 26.06 -22.32 4.62
CA SER A 102 25.18 -23.48 4.48
C SER A 102 24.34 -23.81 5.72
N THR A 103 24.37 -22.99 6.76
CA THR A 103 23.50 -23.13 7.95
C THR A 103 22.03 -23.01 7.54
N ASN A 104 21.21 -23.91 8.04
CA ASN A 104 19.76 -23.87 7.93
C ASN A 104 19.10 -24.43 9.19
N GLY A 105 17.80 -24.21 9.36
CA GLY A 105 17.05 -24.75 10.50
C GLY A 105 15.63 -24.21 10.58
N THR A 106 14.94 -24.61 11.63
CA THR A 106 13.59 -24.13 11.96
C THR A 106 13.64 -22.78 12.69
N TRP A 107 12.48 -22.15 12.87
CA TRP A 107 12.38 -20.92 13.66
C TRP A 107 12.86 -21.09 15.11
N SER A 108 12.65 -22.26 15.70
CA SER A 108 13.13 -22.59 17.04
C SER A 108 14.66 -22.66 17.09
N ASP A 109 15.27 -23.29 16.08
CA ASP A 109 16.72 -23.34 15.95
C ASP A 109 17.32 -21.93 15.82
N PHE A 110 16.65 -21.05 15.06
CA PHE A 110 17.07 -19.65 14.95
C PHE A 110 17.07 -18.95 16.31
N LYS A 111 15.99 -19.07 17.08
CA LYS A 111 15.87 -18.47 18.42
C LYS A 111 16.93 -18.96 19.40
N ASN A 112 17.32 -20.22 19.29
CA ASN A 112 18.36 -20.80 20.15
C ASN A 112 19.77 -20.38 19.72
N GLN A 113 19.98 -20.09 18.42
CA GLN A 113 21.32 -19.91 17.85
C GLN A 113 21.66 -18.47 17.45
N TRP A 114 20.71 -17.53 17.42
CA TRP A 114 20.94 -16.20 16.84
C TRP A 114 22.07 -15.40 17.51
N GLN A 115 22.27 -15.58 18.82
CA GLN A 115 23.37 -14.97 19.56
C GLN A 115 24.74 -15.40 19.02
N HIS A 116 24.86 -16.65 18.55
CA HIS A 116 26.08 -17.14 17.89
C HIS A 116 26.31 -16.43 16.55
N PHE A 117 25.24 -16.18 15.78
CA PHE A 117 25.34 -15.41 14.52
C PHE A 117 25.80 -13.96 14.76
N LEU A 118 25.28 -13.30 15.80
CA LEU A 118 25.72 -11.96 16.21
C LEU A 118 27.16 -11.93 16.70
N SER A 119 27.58 -12.94 17.47
CA SER A 119 28.94 -13.03 17.99
C SER A 119 29.98 -13.18 16.88
N ARG A 120 29.56 -13.53 15.65
CA ARG A 120 30.39 -13.74 14.46
C ARG A 120 31.47 -14.82 14.62
N LYS A 121 31.41 -15.64 15.67
CA LYS A 121 32.45 -16.63 16.01
C LYS A 121 32.24 -17.99 15.35
N TYR A 122 30.98 -18.44 15.23
CA TYR A 122 30.68 -19.78 14.73
C TYR A 122 29.25 -19.86 14.17
N CYS A 123 29.09 -20.56 13.06
CA CYS A 123 27.80 -20.93 12.50
C CYS A 123 27.71 -22.47 12.55
N PRO A 124 26.77 -23.07 13.29
CA PRO A 124 26.54 -24.50 13.23
C PRO A 124 26.24 -24.90 11.78
N LYS A 125 27.00 -25.86 11.25
CA LYS A 125 26.61 -26.52 10.01
C LYS A 125 25.59 -27.59 10.40
N ALA A 126 24.39 -27.48 9.86
CA ALA A 126 23.49 -28.61 9.83
C ALA A 126 23.94 -29.50 8.67
N ASP A 127 24.06 -30.80 8.91
CA ASP A 127 24.22 -31.80 7.86
C ASP A 127 22.95 -31.80 7.03
N THR A 128 22.94 -31.05 5.93
CA THR A 128 21.95 -31.29 4.89
C THR A 128 22.26 -32.65 4.28
N PRO A 129 21.32 -33.60 4.30
CA PRO A 129 21.49 -34.81 3.51
C PRO A 129 21.58 -34.38 2.06
N SER A 130 22.79 -34.46 1.49
CA SER A 130 22.97 -34.37 0.05
C SER A 130 22.19 -35.54 -0.54
N ILE A 131 21.06 -35.23 -1.19
CA ILE A 131 20.32 -36.22 -1.96
C ILE A 131 21.23 -36.59 -3.13
N LEU A 132 21.97 -37.67 -2.94
CA LEU A 132 22.85 -38.23 -3.94
C LEU A 132 22.02 -39.18 -4.81
N LEU A 133 22.36 -39.21 -6.10
CA LEU A 133 21.86 -40.23 -7.03
C LEU A 133 22.12 -41.61 -6.43
N CYS A 134 21.17 -42.52 -6.56
CA CYS A 134 21.45 -43.93 -6.30
C CYS A 134 22.41 -44.48 -7.36
N ASP A 135 23.06 -45.61 -7.09
CA ASP A 135 24.07 -46.19 -7.99
C ASP A 135 23.52 -46.42 -9.40
N LYS A 136 22.27 -46.88 -9.51
CA LYS A 136 21.58 -47.07 -10.80
C LYS A 136 21.36 -45.76 -11.55
N GLU A 137 20.92 -44.71 -10.86
CA GLU A 137 20.72 -43.39 -11.47
C GLU A 137 22.05 -42.78 -11.93
N ARG A 138 23.12 -42.96 -11.15
CA ARG A 138 24.47 -42.52 -11.51
C ARG A 138 24.98 -43.26 -12.75
N GLU A 139 24.84 -44.59 -12.80
CA GLU A 139 25.25 -45.40 -13.94
C GLU A 139 24.54 -44.96 -15.22
N ILE A 140 23.21 -44.80 -15.18
CA ILE A 140 22.42 -44.32 -16.31
C ILE A 140 22.89 -42.92 -16.75
N TRP A 141 23.16 -42.02 -15.79
CA TRP A 141 23.62 -40.67 -16.10
C TRP A 141 25.03 -40.65 -16.73
N GLU A 142 25.95 -41.49 -16.26
CA GLU A 142 27.31 -41.62 -16.80
C GLU A 142 27.32 -42.22 -18.21
N GLN A 143 26.40 -43.15 -18.49
CA GLN A 143 26.24 -43.75 -19.82
C GLN A 143 25.43 -42.87 -20.78
N SER A 144 24.68 -41.89 -20.27
CA SER A 144 23.90 -40.96 -21.09
C SER A 144 24.78 -39.96 -21.84
N LYS A 145 24.37 -39.59 -23.06
CA LYS A 145 25.06 -38.65 -23.93
C LYS A 145 24.29 -37.33 -24.03
N THR A 146 25.01 -36.21 -24.06
CA THR A 146 24.40 -34.92 -24.42
C THR A 146 23.96 -35.00 -25.88
N ILE A 147 22.74 -34.56 -26.16
CA ILE A 147 22.17 -34.52 -27.51
C ILE A 147 23.04 -33.62 -28.39
N GLN A 148 23.42 -34.10 -29.57
CA GLN A 148 24.14 -33.36 -30.60
C GLN A 148 23.28 -33.17 -31.86
N ASP A 149 23.73 -32.34 -32.80
CA ASP A 149 22.96 -32.04 -34.02
C ASP A 149 22.80 -33.26 -34.95
N ASN A 150 23.76 -34.20 -34.91
CA ASN A 150 23.69 -35.47 -35.63
C ASN A 150 22.68 -36.47 -35.03
N ASP A 151 22.24 -36.28 -33.79
CA ASP A 151 21.23 -37.14 -33.15
C ASP A 151 19.79 -36.77 -33.55
N LYS A 152 19.61 -35.78 -34.44
CA LYS A 152 18.30 -35.21 -34.76
C LYS A 152 17.26 -36.25 -35.20
N GLU A 153 17.60 -37.14 -36.12
CA GLU A 153 16.66 -38.18 -36.60
C GLU A 153 16.21 -39.12 -35.48
N LEU A 154 17.14 -39.53 -34.60
CA LEU A 154 16.83 -40.36 -33.45
C LEU A 154 15.96 -39.63 -32.44
N VAL A 155 16.28 -38.36 -32.14
CA VAL A 155 15.50 -37.54 -31.22
C VAL A 155 14.10 -37.28 -31.76
N ASP A 156 13.95 -36.94 -33.05
CA ASP A 156 12.66 -36.74 -33.69
C ASP A 156 11.82 -38.04 -33.68
N ALA A 157 12.45 -39.19 -33.92
CA ALA A 157 11.81 -40.49 -33.76
C ALA A 157 11.32 -40.74 -32.34
N ILE A 158 12.10 -40.39 -31.31
CA ILE A 158 11.70 -40.50 -29.90
C ILE A 158 10.56 -39.52 -29.58
N LEU A 159 10.66 -38.26 -30.00
CA LEU A 159 9.64 -37.22 -29.77
C LEU A 159 8.31 -37.58 -30.43
N SER A 160 8.32 -38.23 -31.59
CA SER A 160 7.10 -38.73 -32.25
C SER A 160 6.31 -39.70 -31.37
N ARG A 161 6.97 -40.48 -30.51
CA ARG A 161 6.33 -41.40 -29.54
C ARG A 161 5.53 -40.66 -28.47
N TYR A 162 5.86 -39.39 -28.20
CA TYR A 162 5.10 -38.51 -27.32
C TYR A 162 4.05 -37.69 -28.10
N GLY A 163 3.90 -37.89 -29.41
CA GLY A 163 2.94 -37.17 -30.26
C GLY A 163 3.41 -35.77 -30.68
N PHE A 164 4.71 -35.51 -30.73
CA PHE A 164 5.25 -34.34 -31.43
C PHE A 164 5.33 -34.62 -32.93
N THR A 165 5.12 -33.58 -33.75
CA THR A 165 5.22 -33.64 -35.22
C THR A 165 6.23 -32.61 -35.71
N GLU A 166 6.62 -32.65 -36.99
CA GLU A 166 7.57 -31.67 -37.56
C GLU A 166 7.11 -30.21 -37.37
N GLU A 167 5.80 -29.96 -37.38
CA GLU A 167 5.22 -28.62 -37.17
C GLU A 167 5.25 -28.16 -35.71
N TYR A 168 5.13 -29.10 -34.75
CA TYR A 168 5.06 -28.83 -33.32
C TYR A 168 6.00 -29.78 -32.59
N THR A 169 7.30 -29.46 -32.63
CA THR A 169 8.36 -30.23 -31.95
C THR A 169 9.20 -29.33 -31.03
N VAL A 170 9.90 -29.97 -30.09
CA VAL A 170 10.89 -29.31 -29.23
C VAL A 170 12.26 -29.49 -29.86
N SER A 171 12.95 -28.39 -30.15
CA SER A 171 14.25 -28.44 -30.82
C SER A 171 15.35 -29.03 -29.94
N ASN A 172 16.37 -29.64 -30.55
CA ASN A 172 17.59 -30.11 -29.87
C ASN A 172 18.22 -28.99 -29.02
N THR A 173 18.17 -27.74 -29.49
CA THR A 173 18.69 -26.58 -28.74
C THR A 173 17.95 -26.37 -27.42
N THR A 174 16.62 -26.53 -27.39
CA THR A 174 15.81 -26.44 -26.17
C THR A 174 16.10 -27.61 -25.23
N LEU A 175 16.21 -28.83 -25.77
CA LEU A 175 16.54 -30.02 -24.99
C LEU A 175 17.92 -29.89 -24.33
N GLN A 176 18.95 -29.52 -25.10
CA GLN A 176 20.30 -29.24 -24.62
C GLN A 176 20.31 -28.13 -23.56
N ARG A 177 19.52 -27.06 -23.77
CA ARG A 177 19.44 -25.94 -22.83
C ARG A 177 18.94 -26.37 -21.46
N TYR A 178 17.94 -27.25 -21.42
CA TYR A 178 17.43 -27.83 -20.18
C TYR A 178 18.28 -28.99 -19.65
N GLY A 179 19.32 -29.40 -20.38
CA GLY A 179 20.24 -30.47 -20.00
C GLY A 179 19.67 -31.86 -20.23
N ILE A 180 18.65 -32.00 -21.09
CA ILE A 180 18.11 -33.30 -21.48
C ILE A 180 19.20 -34.10 -22.19
N ARG A 181 19.31 -35.38 -21.84
CA ARG A 181 20.29 -36.32 -22.41
C ARG A 181 19.61 -37.51 -23.06
N LEU A 182 20.35 -38.16 -23.96
CA LEU A 182 19.96 -39.39 -24.62
C LEU A 182 20.60 -40.57 -23.87
N TYR A 183 19.80 -41.59 -23.56
CA TYR A 183 20.29 -42.87 -23.07
C TYR A 183 19.55 -43.97 -23.81
N GLN A 184 20.29 -44.73 -24.64
CA GLN A 184 19.68 -45.67 -25.58
C GLN A 184 18.62 -44.96 -26.44
N ASP A 185 17.38 -45.46 -26.50
CA ASP A 185 16.26 -44.87 -27.24
C ASP A 185 15.32 -44.04 -26.35
N GLN A 186 15.84 -43.44 -25.28
CA GLN A 186 15.06 -42.69 -24.29
C GLN A 186 15.69 -41.33 -23.98
N LEU A 187 14.83 -40.38 -23.59
CA LEU A 187 15.23 -39.06 -23.10
C LEU A 187 15.27 -39.04 -21.58
N ILE A 188 16.32 -38.43 -21.03
CA ILE A 188 16.53 -38.31 -19.58
C ILE A 188 16.55 -36.83 -19.20
N ALA A 189 15.71 -36.48 -18.23
CA ALA A 189 15.63 -35.15 -17.64
C ALA A 189 16.37 -35.08 -16.31
N PRO A 190 17.43 -34.25 -16.20
CA PRO A 190 18.12 -34.05 -14.93
C PRO A 190 17.34 -33.12 -14.01
N LEU A 191 17.33 -33.45 -12.71
CA LEU A 191 16.80 -32.61 -11.65
C LEU A 191 17.97 -32.08 -10.81
N TYR A 192 18.09 -30.76 -10.79
CA TYR A 192 19.13 -30.06 -10.04
C TYR A 192 18.54 -29.43 -8.79
N ASP A 193 19.34 -29.30 -7.74
CA ASP A 193 19.00 -28.46 -6.60
C ASP A 193 19.30 -26.97 -6.84
N THR A 194 19.08 -26.15 -5.82
CA THR A 194 19.37 -24.71 -5.85
C THR A 194 20.85 -24.37 -5.96
N GLU A 195 21.74 -25.32 -5.64
CA GLU A 195 23.20 -25.19 -5.75
C GLU A 195 23.71 -25.71 -7.11
N ARG A 196 22.79 -26.13 -8.00
CA ARG A 196 23.06 -26.72 -9.33
C ARG A 196 23.77 -28.07 -9.26
N SER A 197 23.64 -28.77 -8.14
CA SER A 197 24.07 -30.16 -8.02
C SER A 197 22.98 -31.09 -8.56
N LEU A 198 23.38 -32.12 -9.30
CA LEU A 198 22.45 -33.12 -9.83
C LEU A 198 21.98 -34.01 -8.67
N VAL A 199 20.68 -33.97 -8.38
CA VAL A 199 20.09 -34.70 -7.24
C VAL A 199 19.24 -35.89 -7.67
N ASN A 200 18.71 -35.87 -8.90
CA ASN A 200 17.92 -36.97 -9.42
C ASN A 200 17.86 -36.93 -10.97
N ILE A 201 17.44 -38.03 -11.60
CA ILE A 201 17.18 -38.09 -13.04
C ILE A 201 15.82 -38.73 -13.29
N VAL A 202 15.12 -38.24 -14.31
CA VAL A 202 13.82 -38.77 -14.71
C VAL A 202 13.92 -39.27 -16.13
N ILE A 203 13.72 -40.57 -16.33
CA ILE A 203 13.54 -41.15 -17.65
C ILE A 203 12.14 -40.74 -18.12
N LEU A 204 12.06 -40.08 -19.27
CA LEU A 204 10.79 -39.73 -19.88
C LEU A 204 10.27 -40.99 -20.58
N ASP A 205 9.10 -41.50 -20.18
CA ASP A 205 8.50 -42.71 -20.76
C ASP A 205 7.19 -42.37 -21.50
N PRO A 206 7.05 -42.72 -22.80
CA PRO A 206 5.81 -42.49 -23.56
C PRO A 206 4.60 -43.26 -23.01
N THR A 207 4.77 -44.34 -22.26
CA THR A 207 3.65 -45.11 -21.69
C THR A 207 3.12 -44.48 -20.39
N SER A 208 3.98 -43.77 -19.66
CA SER A 208 3.58 -42.95 -18.50
C SER A 208 2.81 -41.68 -18.87
N TYR A 209 2.74 -41.38 -20.18
CA TYR A 209 2.18 -40.17 -20.75
C TYR A 209 0.69 -40.27 -21.07
N SER A 210 0.12 -41.49 -21.20
CA SER A 210 -1.29 -41.69 -21.59
C SER A 210 -2.28 -41.77 -20.43
N ASP A 211 -1.85 -42.14 -19.22
CA ASP A 211 -2.78 -42.39 -18.11
C ASP A 211 -2.37 -41.70 -16.79
N THR A 212 -2.99 -40.56 -16.51
CA THR A 212 -3.27 -39.99 -15.17
C THR A 212 -2.13 -39.83 -14.13
N LYS A 213 -0.85 -39.76 -14.52
CA LYS A 213 0.22 -39.58 -13.51
C LYS A 213 1.14 -38.41 -13.86
N LEU A 214 0.89 -37.27 -13.19
CA LEU A 214 1.96 -36.36 -12.79
C LEU A 214 3.13 -37.24 -12.32
N ILE A 215 4.21 -37.28 -13.11
CA ILE A 215 5.46 -37.85 -12.62
C ILE A 215 5.74 -37.06 -11.34
N LYS A 216 5.65 -37.72 -10.18
CA LYS A 216 5.94 -37.07 -8.90
C LYS A 216 7.42 -36.71 -8.92
N LEU A 217 7.75 -35.52 -9.41
CA LEU A 217 9.14 -35.09 -9.47
C LEU A 217 9.64 -34.94 -8.02
N PRO A 218 10.73 -35.62 -7.67
CA PRO A 218 11.33 -35.51 -6.34
C PRO A 218 11.95 -34.12 -6.10
N ALA A 219 12.28 -33.40 -7.17
CA ALA A 219 12.86 -32.06 -7.16
C ALA A 219 12.36 -31.24 -8.38
N PRO A 220 12.50 -29.89 -8.36
CA PRO A 220 12.09 -29.05 -9.48
C PRO A 220 12.92 -29.30 -10.74
N PHE A 221 12.29 -29.22 -11.91
CA PHE A 221 12.98 -29.30 -13.20
C PHE A 221 13.19 -27.92 -13.81
N GLY A 222 14.37 -27.68 -14.41
CA GLY A 222 14.69 -26.42 -15.10
C GLY A 222 15.43 -25.37 -14.27
N LEU A 223 15.81 -25.67 -13.02
CA LEU A 223 16.59 -24.75 -12.17
C LEU A 223 17.97 -24.40 -12.75
N ASN A 224 18.58 -25.31 -13.51
CA ASN A 224 19.82 -25.08 -14.25
C ASN A 224 19.71 -23.98 -15.30
N VAL A 225 18.52 -23.75 -15.86
CA VAL A 225 18.27 -22.70 -16.87
C VAL A 225 18.10 -21.33 -16.21
N LEU A 226 17.73 -21.29 -14.93
CA LEU A 226 17.54 -20.07 -14.17
C LEU A 226 18.88 -19.34 -13.92
N SER A 227 18.93 -18.07 -14.30
CA SER A 227 20.05 -17.18 -14.04
C SER A 227 19.63 -15.98 -13.19
N ALA A 228 20.61 -15.32 -12.57
CA ALA A 228 20.39 -14.08 -11.82
C ALA A 228 19.88 -12.92 -12.69
N ARG A 229 20.01 -13.02 -14.03
CA ARG A 229 19.51 -12.01 -14.98
C ARG A 229 18.02 -12.16 -15.29
N ASN A 230 17.43 -13.32 -14.99
CA ASN A 230 16.00 -13.52 -15.20
C ASN A 230 15.22 -12.69 -14.19
N ALA A 231 14.37 -11.79 -14.68
CA ALA A 231 13.41 -11.04 -13.85
C ALA A 231 12.02 -11.67 -13.85
N GLU A 232 11.74 -12.55 -14.82
CA GLU A 232 10.46 -13.19 -15.07
C GLU A 232 10.64 -14.68 -15.37
N ILE A 233 9.76 -15.51 -14.81
CA ILE A 233 9.68 -16.96 -15.07
C ILE A 233 8.23 -17.43 -15.20
N ILE A 234 8.07 -18.65 -15.70
CA ILE A 234 6.79 -19.39 -15.70
C ILE A 234 6.95 -20.63 -14.82
N LEU A 235 6.00 -20.87 -13.93
CA LEU A 235 5.85 -22.09 -13.17
C LEU A 235 4.76 -22.95 -13.80
N VAL A 236 5.11 -24.22 -14.05
CA VAL A 236 4.24 -25.22 -14.65
C VAL A 236 4.27 -26.51 -13.82
N ASP A 237 3.36 -27.43 -14.10
CA ASP A 237 3.22 -28.71 -13.42
C ASP A 237 4.10 -29.83 -14.01
N SER A 238 4.37 -29.84 -15.31
CA SER A 238 5.13 -30.91 -15.97
C SER A 238 6.42 -30.49 -16.68
N ILE A 239 7.32 -31.45 -16.91
CA ILE A 239 8.56 -31.27 -17.69
C ILE A 239 8.24 -30.83 -19.12
N TRP A 240 7.24 -31.45 -19.76
CA TRP A 240 6.88 -31.14 -21.14
C TRP A 240 6.30 -29.74 -21.27
N ASP A 241 5.52 -29.27 -20.30
CA ASP A 241 5.05 -27.89 -20.26
C ASP A 241 6.23 -26.91 -20.20
N ALA A 242 7.25 -27.21 -19.38
CA ALA A 242 8.41 -26.33 -19.25
C ALA A 242 9.18 -26.23 -20.57
N LEU A 243 9.39 -27.37 -21.25
CA LEU A 243 10.06 -27.42 -22.55
C LEU A 243 9.25 -26.69 -23.63
N CYS A 244 7.93 -26.89 -23.68
CA CYS A 244 7.05 -26.26 -24.67
C CYS A 244 6.93 -24.74 -24.46
N VAL A 245 6.81 -24.29 -23.21
CA VAL A 245 6.80 -22.86 -22.88
C VAL A 245 8.10 -22.20 -23.33
N TYR A 246 9.25 -22.82 -23.05
CA TYR A 246 10.54 -22.27 -23.47
C TYR A 246 10.68 -22.25 -24.99
N GLN A 247 10.34 -23.36 -25.67
CA GLN A 247 10.39 -23.46 -27.13
C GLN A 247 9.52 -22.39 -27.82
N ALA A 248 8.31 -22.18 -27.31
CA ALA A 248 7.35 -21.26 -27.94
C ALA A 248 7.61 -19.78 -27.58
N SER A 249 8.06 -19.50 -26.35
CA SER A 249 8.12 -18.12 -25.83
C SER A 249 9.54 -17.58 -25.61
N GLY A 250 10.53 -18.45 -25.48
CA GLY A 250 11.89 -18.13 -25.04
C GLY A 250 11.99 -17.76 -23.55
N LYS A 251 10.88 -17.77 -22.81
CA LYS A 251 10.87 -17.47 -21.38
C LYS A 251 11.22 -18.73 -20.57
N VAL A 252 11.99 -18.55 -19.50
CA VAL A 252 12.40 -19.65 -18.61
C VAL A 252 11.17 -20.20 -17.89
N ALA A 253 10.92 -21.49 -18.08
CA ALA A 253 9.88 -22.23 -17.38
C ALA A 253 10.49 -23.28 -16.44
N ILE A 254 9.90 -23.43 -15.25
CA ILE A 254 10.34 -24.36 -14.21
C ILE A 254 9.14 -25.24 -13.85
N ALA A 255 9.32 -26.56 -13.90
CA ALA A 255 8.29 -27.51 -13.51
C ALA A 255 8.38 -27.82 -12.01
N LEU A 256 7.27 -27.66 -11.29
CA LEU A 256 7.20 -27.82 -9.83
C LEU A 256 5.92 -28.55 -9.37
N PRO A 257 5.82 -29.88 -9.57
CA PRO A 257 4.57 -30.62 -9.42
C PRO A 257 4.02 -30.72 -7.99
N ASN A 258 4.89 -30.74 -6.96
CA ASN A 258 4.47 -31.00 -5.58
C ASN A 258 4.36 -29.74 -4.70
N ALA A 259 4.64 -28.54 -5.25
CA ALA A 259 4.66 -27.25 -4.53
C ALA A 259 5.40 -27.25 -3.18
N LYS A 260 6.34 -28.17 -2.95
CA LYS A 260 7.16 -28.17 -1.74
C LYS A 260 8.23 -27.08 -1.90
N PHE A 261 7.96 -25.92 -1.32
CA PHE A 261 8.91 -24.81 -1.26
C PHE A 261 9.77 -24.91 0.00
N SER A 262 11.07 -25.14 -0.18
CA SER A 262 12.04 -24.95 0.88
C SER A 262 12.46 -23.48 0.97
N ILE A 263 12.97 -23.04 2.12
CA ILE A 263 13.59 -21.71 2.23
C ILE A 263 14.66 -21.46 1.17
N ARG A 264 15.43 -22.48 0.76
CA ARG A 264 16.45 -22.33 -0.30
C ARG A 264 15.83 -21.99 -1.65
N MET A 265 14.67 -22.57 -1.98
CA MET A 265 13.91 -22.22 -3.18
C MET A 265 13.38 -20.79 -3.12
N ASN A 266 12.85 -20.36 -1.97
CA ASN A 266 12.43 -18.98 -1.76
C ASN A 266 13.57 -17.99 -2.02
N ILE A 267 14.76 -18.27 -1.48
CA ILE A 267 15.95 -17.43 -1.72
C ILE A 267 16.32 -17.42 -3.21
N THR A 268 16.29 -18.57 -3.86
CA THR A 268 16.60 -18.72 -5.29
C THR A 268 15.67 -17.89 -6.17
N PHE A 269 14.42 -17.70 -5.75
CA PHE A 269 13.41 -16.95 -6.51
C PHE A 269 13.32 -15.49 -6.08
N GLU A 270 14.11 -15.03 -5.11
CA GLU A 270 13.91 -13.71 -4.48
C GLU A 270 14.25 -12.53 -5.41
N HIS A 271 15.11 -12.72 -6.42
CA HIS A 271 15.42 -11.69 -7.42
C HIS A 271 14.32 -11.51 -8.47
N LEU A 272 13.38 -12.45 -8.55
CA LEU A 272 12.31 -12.44 -9.55
C LEU A 272 11.27 -11.35 -9.25
N ARG A 273 10.98 -10.52 -10.25
CA ARG A 273 9.97 -9.46 -10.17
C ARG A 273 8.60 -9.92 -10.63
N LYS A 274 8.55 -10.94 -11.48
CA LYS A 274 7.31 -11.45 -12.07
C LYS A 274 7.33 -12.98 -12.15
N ILE A 275 6.28 -13.62 -11.66
CA ILE A 275 6.14 -15.08 -11.69
C ILE A 275 4.78 -15.41 -12.29
N HIS A 276 4.77 -16.05 -13.45
CA HIS A 276 3.55 -16.58 -14.05
C HIS A 276 3.30 -18.00 -13.55
N ILE A 277 2.07 -18.34 -13.17
CA ILE A 277 1.71 -19.68 -12.67
C ILE A 277 0.67 -20.26 -13.62
N TRP A 278 1.02 -21.35 -14.29
CA TRP A 278 0.17 -22.06 -15.25
C TRP A 278 -0.06 -23.50 -14.79
N TYR A 279 -0.98 -23.66 -13.86
CA TYR A 279 -1.39 -24.96 -13.30
C TYR A 279 -2.87 -25.15 -13.66
N TRP A 280 -3.11 -25.73 -14.83
CA TRP A 280 -4.45 -25.81 -15.41
C TRP A 280 -5.37 -26.72 -14.59
N ASN A 281 -4.85 -27.85 -14.10
CA ASN A 281 -5.62 -28.90 -13.42
C ASN A 281 -5.78 -28.64 -11.91
N ASP A 282 -4.85 -27.90 -11.28
CA ASP A 282 -4.87 -27.63 -9.84
C ASP A 282 -4.72 -26.13 -9.52
N LYS A 283 -5.84 -25.41 -9.69
CA LYS A 283 -5.91 -23.98 -9.35
C LYS A 283 -5.67 -23.73 -7.85
N ALA A 284 -6.04 -24.67 -6.97
CA ALA A 284 -5.85 -24.51 -5.53
C ALA A 284 -4.36 -24.54 -5.16
N LEU A 285 -3.58 -25.44 -5.78
CA LEU A 285 -2.12 -25.44 -5.69
C LEU A 285 -1.51 -24.15 -6.26
N ALA A 286 -2.01 -23.68 -7.40
CA ALA A 286 -1.56 -22.44 -8.02
C ALA A 286 -1.71 -21.22 -7.10
N PHE A 287 -2.86 -21.06 -6.45
CA PHE A 287 -3.09 -19.99 -5.48
C PHE A 287 -2.25 -20.15 -4.21
N ARG A 288 -2.08 -21.38 -3.70
CA ARG A 288 -1.17 -21.64 -2.56
C ARG A 288 0.26 -21.24 -2.90
N LEU A 289 0.74 -21.59 -4.09
CA LEU A 289 2.05 -21.19 -4.60
C LEU A 289 2.17 -19.67 -4.69
N ALA A 290 1.16 -18.99 -5.23
CA ALA A 290 1.15 -17.53 -5.31
C ALA A 290 1.30 -16.87 -3.93
N ASN A 291 0.64 -17.43 -2.91
CA ASN A 291 0.72 -16.94 -1.53
C ASN A 291 2.11 -17.13 -0.93
N VAL A 292 2.73 -18.31 -1.12
CA VAL A 292 4.10 -18.60 -0.65
C VAL A 292 5.13 -17.70 -1.36
N LEU A 293 4.94 -17.48 -2.66
CA LEU A 293 5.85 -16.72 -3.50
C LEU A 293 5.65 -15.21 -3.46
N SER A 294 4.85 -14.70 -2.52
CA SER A 294 4.40 -13.31 -2.46
C SER A 294 3.42 -12.95 -3.60
N PRO A 295 2.12 -12.85 -3.30
CA PRO A 295 1.12 -12.70 -4.34
C PRO A 295 1.17 -11.35 -5.10
N HIS A 296 1.92 -10.35 -4.60
CA HIS A 296 2.14 -9.06 -5.27
C HIS A 296 2.93 -9.14 -6.59
N ARG A 297 3.67 -10.23 -6.80
CA ARG A 297 4.49 -10.47 -8.01
C ARG A 297 4.05 -11.68 -8.82
N CYS A 298 2.95 -12.31 -8.41
CA CYS A 298 2.43 -13.51 -9.04
C CYS A 298 1.30 -13.16 -10.01
N PHE A 299 1.30 -13.84 -11.16
CA PHE A 299 0.33 -13.69 -12.22
C PHE A 299 -0.22 -15.07 -12.58
N MET A 300 -1.55 -15.18 -12.65
CA MET A 300 -2.24 -16.44 -12.92
C MET A 300 -2.56 -16.56 -14.40
N ILE A 301 -2.25 -17.71 -14.97
CA ILE A 301 -2.67 -18.09 -16.32
C ILE A 301 -3.87 -19.01 -16.16
N THR A 302 -5.06 -18.51 -16.50
CA THR A 302 -6.29 -19.30 -16.58
C THR A 302 -6.58 -19.65 -18.02
N TYR A 303 -5.79 -20.57 -18.56
CA TYR A 303 -6.02 -21.13 -19.88
C TYR A 303 -6.72 -22.49 -19.75
N PRO A 304 -7.62 -22.89 -20.67
CA PRO A 304 -8.43 -24.10 -20.53
C PRO A 304 -7.65 -25.43 -20.70
N MET A 305 -6.34 -25.37 -20.93
CA MET A 305 -5.46 -26.53 -21.12
C MET A 305 -4.03 -26.22 -20.61
N ASP A 306 -3.21 -27.27 -20.47
CA ASP A 306 -1.76 -27.11 -20.19
C ASP A 306 -0.99 -26.50 -21.37
N ALA A 307 0.25 -26.12 -21.10
CA ALA A 307 1.08 -25.42 -22.07
C ALA A 307 1.53 -26.33 -23.20
N HIS A 308 1.76 -27.60 -22.91
CA HIS A 308 2.17 -28.63 -23.85
C HIS A 308 1.05 -28.95 -24.86
N THR A 309 -0.19 -29.12 -24.41
CA THR A 309 -1.39 -29.30 -25.25
C THR A 309 -1.66 -28.05 -26.06
N ALA A 310 -1.58 -26.87 -25.44
CA ALA A 310 -1.71 -25.59 -26.15
C ALA A 310 -0.67 -25.46 -27.27
N PHE A 311 0.58 -25.87 -27.01
CA PHE A 311 1.67 -25.85 -27.99
C PHE A 311 1.41 -26.79 -29.17
N LYS A 312 0.95 -28.02 -28.92
CA LYS A 312 0.61 -28.99 -29.97
C LYS A 312 -0.59 -28.59 -30.82
N SER A 313 -1.54 -27.87 -30.22
CA SER A 313 -2.71 -27.33 -30.92
C SER A 313 -2.46 -25.93 -31.51
N SER A 314 -1.19 -25.53 -31.70
CA SER A 314 -0.80 -24.29 -32.38
C SER A 314 -1.29 -23.00 -31.73
N HIS A 315 -1.63 -23.02 -30.44
CA HIS A 315 -2.05 -21.82 -29.73
C HIS A 315 -0.85 -20.90 -29.45
N ASN A 316 -1.09 -19.58 -29.46
CA ASN A 316 -0.05 -18.61 -29.22
C ASN A 316 0.31 -18.50 -27.72
N ILE A 317 1.28 -19.29 -27.28
CA ILE A 317 1.79 -19.34 -25.91
C ILE A 317 2.24 -17.95 -25.39
N LYS A 318 2.84 -17.12 -26.25
CA LYS A 318 3.28 -15.76 -25.85
C LYS A 318 2.08 -14.88 -25.47
N THR A 319 1.01 -14.93 -26.27
CA THR A 319 -0.23 -14.20 -25.99
C THR A 319 -0.86 -14.67 -24.68
N ILE A 320 -0.95 -15.98 -24.47
CA ILE A 320 -1.51 -16.58 -23.23
C ILE A 320 -0.76 -16.09 -21.99
N ILE A 321 0.58 -16.07 -22.03
CA ILE A 321 1.39 -15.57 -20.91
C ILE A 321 1.16 -14.07 -20.69
N ASN A 322 1.01 -13.28 -21.75
CA ASN A 322 0.79 -11.84 -21.64
C ASN A 322 -0.62 -11.49 -21.10
N GLU A 323 -1.61 -12.34 -21.33
CA GLU A 323 -2.99 -12.21 -20.84
C GLU A 323 -3.19 -12.67 -19.38
N SER A 324 -2.13 -13.14 -18.71
CA SER A 324 -2.20 -13.51 -17.30
C SER A 324 -2.67 -12.34 -16.42
N PHE A 325 -3.46 -12.61 -15.38
CA PHE A 325 -3.94 -11.58 -14.46
C PHE A 325 -3.15 -11.58 -13.15
N ALA A 326 -2.98 -10.40 -12.54
CA ALA A 326 -2.31 -10.26 -11.25
C ALA A 326 -3.15 -10.90 -10.12
N VAL A 327 -2.49 -11.65 -9.23
CA VAL A 327 -3.17 -12.30 -8.09
C VAL A 327 -3.77 -11.27 -7.13
N ILE A 328 -3.05 -10.19 -6.84
CA ILE A 328 -3.56 -9.08 -6.00
C ILE A 328 -4.10 -7.97 -6.89
N ASN A 329 -5.36 -7.60 -6.66
CA ASN A 329 -5.94 -6.39 -7.21
C ASN A 329 -5.67 -5.21 -6.26
N LYS A 330 -4.90 -4.21 -6.72
CA LYS A 330 -4.56 -3.02 -5.91
C LYS A 330 -5.76 -2.16 -5.51
N CYS A 331 -6.92 -2.37 -6.14
CA CYS A 331 -8.15 -1.63 -5.85
C CYS A 331 -9.06 -2.35 -4.83
N ILE A 332 -8.68 -3.54 -4.35
CA ILE A 332 -9.47 -4.35 -3.44
C ILE A 332 -8.58 -4.78 -2.29
N GLU A 333 -8.93 -4.35 -1.09
CA GLU A 333 -8.25 -4.74 0.14
C GLU A 333 -9.18 -5.56 1.03
N GLN A 334 -8.63 -6.51 1.77
CA GLN A 334 -9.37 -7.32 2.74
C GLN A 334 -9.15 -6.78 4.16
N PHE A 335 -10.11 -7.02 5.05
CA PHE A 335 -10.08 -6.56 6.45
C PHE A 335 -8.77 -6.88 7.16
N ASP A 336 -8.19 -8.06 6.91
CA ASP A 336 -6.92 -8.49 7.52
C ASP A 336 -5.75 -7.52 7.23
N THR A 337 -5.80 -6.79 6.11
CA THR A 337 -4.79 -5.78 5.73
C THR A 337 -4.79 -4.59 6.68
N PHE A 338 -5.97 -4.20 7.18
CA PHE A 338 -6.14 -3.02 8.05
C PHE A 338 -6.34 -3.37 9.53
N ARG A 339 -6.45 -4.66 9.86
CA ARG A 339 -6.78 -5.12 11.22
C ARG A 339 -5.84 -4.56 12.28
N ASP A 340 -4.54 -4.54 12.00
CA ASP A 340 -3.54 -3.96 12.91
C ASP A 340 -3.64 -2.43 12.99
N LEU A 341 -3.89 -1.75 11.86
CA LEU A 341 -4.10 -0.30 11.84
C LEU A 341 -5.31 0.12 12.68
N ILE A 342 -6.41 -0.63 12.58
CA ILE A 342 -7.62 -0.41 13.38
C ILE A 342 -7.35 -0.68 14.86
N ARG A 343 -6.64 -1.75 15.19
CA ARG A 343 -6.26 -2.04 16.59
C ARG A 343 -5.43 -0.89 17.17
N ASP A 344 -4.45 -0.40 16.42
CA ASP A 344 -3.62 0.71 16.83
C ASP A 344 -4.44 2.00 17.00
N GLU A 345 -5.42 2.25 16.13
CA GLU A 345 -6.36 3.38 16.23
C GLU A 345 -7.23 3.33 17.48
N LEU A 346 -7.77 2.16 17.80
CA LEU A 346 -8.59 1.96 19.00
C LEU A 346 -7.77 2.11 20.29
N LEU A 347 -6.51 1.68 20.30
CA LEU A 347 -5.61 1.74 21.46
C LEU A 347 -4.95 3.12 21.63
N GLN A 348 -4.57 3.79 20.55
CA GLN A 348 -3.83 5.06 20.54
C GLN A 348 -4.66 6.20 19.97
N ARG A 349 -5.74 6.60 20.66
CA ARG A 349 -6.65 7.69 20.23
C ARG A 349 -5.92 8.99 19.86
N THR A 350 -4.82 9.31 20.53
CA THR A 350 -4.03 10.53 20.28
C THR A 350 -3.15 10.45 19.03
N ARG A 351 -2.77 9.26 18.56
CA ARG A 351 -1.92 9.09 17.37
C ARG A 351 -2.67 9.31 16.05
N PHE A 352 -3.99 9.11 16.08
CA PHE A 352 -4.89 9.33 14.93
C PHE A 352 -5.62 10.68 15.01
N ALA A 353 -5.46 11.42 16.11
CA ALA A 353 -5.87 12.81 16.20
C ALA A 353 -5.02 13.68 15.27
N GLY A 354 -5.63 14.69 14.65
CA GLY A 354 -4.91 15.68 13.87
C GLY A 354 -4.00 16.55 14.76
N LEU A 355 -3.20 17.43 14.15
CA LEU A 355 -2.39 18.36 14.92
C LEU A 355 -3.29 19.27 15.76
N GLN A 356 -3.05 19.32 17.07
CA GLN A 356 -3.89 20.05 18.01
C GLN A 356 -3.62 21.54 17.94
N TRP A 357 -4.67 22.35 17.81
CA TRP A 357 -4.53 23.80 17.97
C TRP A 357 -4.28 24.15 19.44
N GLN A 358 -3.23 24.94 19.70
CA GLN A 358 -2.88 25.38 21.06
C GLN A 358 -3.64 26.66 21.43
N ARG A 359 -3.77 27.59 20.48
CA ARG A 359 -4.54 28.84 20.64
C ARG A 359 -6.06 28.63 20.66
N PHE A 360 -6.55 27.49 20.15
CA PHE A 360 -7.98 27.14 20.12
C PHE A 360 -8.28 25.75 20.70
N PRO A 361 -8.17 25.55 22.03
CA PRO A 361 -8.39 24.24 22.66
C PRO A 361 -9.79 23.66 22.41
N MET A 362 -10.83 24.50 22.42
CA MET A 362 -12.20 24.08 22.11
C MET A 362 -12.35 23.56 20.68
N LEU A 363 -11.62 24.15 19.72
CA LEU A 363 -11.60 23.67 18.34
C LEU A 363 -10.92 22.29 18.26
N THR A 364 -9.82 22.11 18.98
CA THR A 364 -9.14 20.82 19.13
C THR A 364 -10.05 19.78 19.76
N GLN A 365 -10.80 20.14 20.80
CA GLN A 365 -11.71 19.21 21.48
C GLN A 365 -12.81 18.72 20.53
N ILE A 366 -13.40 19.60 19.73
CA ILE A 366 -14.48 19.25 18.81
C ILE A 366 -13.93 18.51 17.59
N LEU A 367 -12.95 19.10 16.90
CA LEU A 367 -12.45 18.53 15.64
C LEU A 367 -11.42 17.42 15.84
N LYS A 368 -10.90 17.18 17.04
CA LYS A 368 -9.77 16.27 17.32
C LYS A 368 -8.48 16.62 16.57
N GLY A 369 -8.30 17.90 16.25
CA GLY A 369 -7.11 18.44 15.58
C GLY A 369 -7.18 18.56 14.05
N HIS A 370 -6.16 19.18 13.48
CA HIS A 370 -5.96 19.45 12.06
C HIS A 370 -5.40 18.23 11.32
N ARG A 371 -6.21 17.60 10.47
CA ARG A 371 -5.82 16.38 9.73
C ARG A 371 -5.44 16.65 8.28
N ALA A 372 -4.44 15.91 7.82
CA ALA A 372 -4.00 15.91 6.43
C ALA A 372 -5.08 15.33 5.51
N GLY A 373 -5.24 15.92 4.32
CA GLY A 373 -6.16 15.43 3.31
C GLY A 373 -7.63 15.74 3.57
N GLU A 374 -7.95 16.62 4.52
CA GLU A 374 -9.31 17.13 4.74
C GLU A 374 -9.54 18.48 4.03
N LEU A 375 -10.82 18.74 3.72
CA LEU A 375 -11.30 20.02 3.24
C LEU A 375 -12.18 20.69 4.31
N THR A 376 -11.75 21.86 4.81
CA THR A 376 -12.51 22.68 5.76
C THR A 376 -13.09 23.91 5.07
N VAL A 377 -14.39 24.15 5.25
CA VAL A 377 -15.06 25.38 4.80
C VAL A 377 -15.24 26.33 5.98
N LEU A 378 -14.82 27.57 5.84
CA LEU A 378 -15.12 28.65 6.77
C LEU A 378 -16.09 29.64 6.13
N THR A 379 -17.22 29.90 6.81
CA THR A 379 -18.23 30.87 6.38
C THR A 379 -18.61 31.82 7.51
N GLY A 380 -19.26 32.92 7.16
CA GLY A 380 -19.66 34.00 8.06
C GLY A 380 -19.89 35.31 7.30
N SER A 381 -20.73 36.17 7.86
CA SER A 381 -21.06 37.48 7.26
C SER A 381 -19.82 38.36 6.99
N THR A 382 -19.96 39.32 6.09
CA THR A 382 -18.86 40.26 5.80
C THR A 382 -18.46 41.03 7.05
N GLY A 383 -17.17 41.19 7.31
CA GLY A 383 -16.66 41.86 8.51
C GLY A 383 -16.76 41.07 9.82
N CYS A 384 -17.22 39.82 9.82
CA CYS A 384 -17.32 39.05 11.07
C CYS A 384 -15.96 38.63 11.67
N GLY A 385 -14.88 38.64 10.87
CA GLY A 385 -13.51 38.33 11.30
C GLY A 385 -12.91 37.02 10.76
N LYS A 386 -13.40 36.50 9.63
CA LYS A 386 -12.92 35.23 9.02
C LYS A 386 -11.43 35.22 8.76
N THR A 387 -10.92 36.19 8.01
CA THR A 387 -9.49 36.28 7.69
C THR A 387 -8.63 36.47 8.94
N THR A 388 -9.11 37.25 9.92
CA THR A 388 -8.43 37.43 11.20
C THR A 388 -8.33 36.12 11.99
N PHE A 389 -9.41 35.35 12.04
CA PHE A 389 -9.42 34.02 12.66
C PHE A 389 -8.51 33.05 11.91
N LEU A 390 -8.58 33.00 10.57
CA LEU A 390 -7.73 32.12 9.76
C LEU A 390 -6.25 32.46 9.87
N SER A 391 -5.92 33.74 9.97
CA SER A 391 -4.55 34.20 10.20
C SER A 391 -4.00 33.59 11.48
N GLU A 392 -4.72 33.73 12.59
CA GLU A 392 -4.31 33.19 13.88
C GLU A 392 -4.31 31.66 13.92
N TYR A 393 -5.35 31.04 13.37
CA TYR A 393 -5.48 29.59 13.18
C TYR A 393 -4.29 29.00 12.42
N SER A 394 -3.85 29.68 11.36
CA SER A 394 -2.71 29.25 10.54
C SER A 394 -1.36 29.47 11.23
N LEU A 395 -1.22 30.57 11.99
CA LEU A 395 -0.02 30.84 12.77
C LEU A 395 0.21 29.82 13.87
N ASP A 396 -0.86 29.39 14.54
CA ASP A 396 -0.80 28.35 15.55
C ASP A 396 -0.28 27.01 14.99
N LEU A 397 -0.65 26.68 13.75
CA LEU A 397 -0.13 25.50 13.04
C LEU A 397 1.33 25.69 12.60
N CYS A 398 1.68 26.86 12.07
CA CYS A 398 3.06 27.20 11.67
C CYS A 398 4.04 27.18 12.84
N LEU A 399 3.62 27.67 14.01
CA LEU A 399 4.39 27.61 15.25
C LEU A 399 4.73 26.18 15.67
N GLN A 400 3.89 25.22 15.31
CA GLN A 400 4.07 23.79 15.54
C GLN A 400 4.79 23.09 14.37
N GLY A 401 5.33 23.85 13.41
CA GLY A 401 6.10 23.34 12.29
C GLY A 401 5.27 22.88 11.08
N ARG A 402 3.96 23.15 11.03
CA ARG A 402 3.15 22.88 9.83
C ARG A 402 3.39 23.98 8.80
N SER A 403 3.89 23.57 7.65
CA SER A 403 4.04 24.44 6.49
C SER A 403 2.69 24.83 5.91
N THR A 404 2.40 26.14 5.92
CA THR A 404 1.14 26.70 5.45
C THR A 404 1.36 27.61 4.25
N LEU A 405 0.54 27.44 3.21
CA LEU A 405 0.46 28.33 2.07
C LEU A 405 -0.85 29.11 2.10
N PHE A 406 -0.76 30.44 2.16
CA PHE A 406 -1.90 31.32 2.25
C PHE A 406 -2.15 32.05 0.92
N GLY A 407 -3.26 31.72 0.25
CA GLY A 407 -3.78 32.43 -0.91
C GLY A 407 -4.85 33.44 -0.52
N SER A 408 -4.48 34.71 -0.37
CA SER A 408 -5.43 35.79 -0.09
C SER A 408 -5.81 36.55 -1.36
N PHE A 409 -7.01 36.31 -1.85
CA PHE A 409 -7.54 36.91 -3.08
C PHE A 409 -8.31 38.22 -2.80
N GLU A 410 -8.70 38.46 -1.55
CA GLU A 410 -9.39 39.68 -1.11
C GLU A 410 -8.44 40.73 -0.52
N ILE A 411 -7.43 40.31 0.25
CA ILE A 411 -6.52 41.20 0.97
C ILE A 411 -5.11 41.08 0.40
N GLN A 412 -4.45 42.21 0.16
CA GLN A 412 -3.05 42.23 -0.27
C GLN A 412 -2.13 41.55 0.75
N THR A 413 -1.19 40.74 0.27
CA THR A 413 -0.28 39.91 1.08
C THR A 413 0.42 40.69 2.19
N HIS A 414 0.92 41.91 1.92
CA HIS A 414 1.60 42.71 2.94
C HIS A 414 0.68 43.13 4.10
N ARG A 415 -0.61 43.37 3.83
CA ARG A 415 -1.60 43.73 4.87
C ARG A 415 -1.94 42.52 5.72
N LEU A 416 -2.10 41.35 5.09
CA LEU A 416 -2.28 40.08 5.78
C LEU A 416 -1.08 39.77 6.69
N ALA A 417 0.14 39.89 6.15
CA ALA A 417 1.37 39.68 6.90
C ALA A 417 1.51 40.64 8.09
N LYS A 418 1.11 41.91 7.94
CA LYS A 418 1.06 42.86 9.06
C LYS A 418 0.12 42.38 10.19
N VAL A 419 -1.07 41.89 9.85
CA VAL A 419 -2.02 41.35 10.85
C VAL A 419 -1.42 40.12 11.52
N MET A 420 -0.87 39.20 10.74
CA MET A 420 -0.24 37.99 11.26
C MET A 420 0.95 38.30 12.18
N LEU A 421 1.80 39.27 11.83
CA LEU A 421 2.93 39.68 12.64
C LEU A 421 2.49 40.31 13.97
N THR A 422 1.39 41.07 13.94
CA THR A 422 0.76 41.62 15.16
C THR A 422 0.23 40.48 16.05
N GLN A 423 -0.46 39.50 15.46
CA GLN A 423 -0.96 38.30 16.16
C GLN A 423 0.16 37.38 16.68
N TYR A 424 1.30 37.36 15.99
CA TYR A 424 2.49 36.59 16.36
C TYR A 424 3.19 37.21 17.56
N SER A 425 3.46 38.52 17.50
CA SER A 425 4.12 39.26 18.60
C SER A 425 3.23 39.42 19.83
N GLY A 426 1.91 39.42 19.67
CA GLY A 426 0.97 39.67 20.78
C GLY A 426 1.01 41.12 21.28
N LEU A 427 1.61 42.03 20.51
CA LEU A 427 1.79 43.43 20.84
C LEU A 427 1.28 44.31 19.69
N ASN A 428 0.84 45.52 20.01
CA ASN A 428 0.58 46.53 18.99
C ASN A 428 1.92 47.09 18.50
N LEU A 429 2.48 46.50 17.44
CA LEU A 429 3.79 46.89 16.90
C LEU A 429 3.86 48.34 16.44
N SER A 430 2.72 48.98 16.12
CA SER A 430 2.71 50.41 15.78
C SER A 430 3.09 51.30 16.97
N LYS A 431 2.87 50.81 18.20
CA LYS A 431 3.27 51.47 19.46
C LYS A 431 4.66 51.00 19.96
N HIS A 432 5.17 49.89 19.43
CA HIS A 432 6.41 49.23 19.85
C HIS A 432 7.30 48.92 18.64
N MET A 433 7.72 49.96 17.93
CA MET A 433 8.54 49.82 16.73
C MET A 433 9.98 49.37 17.03
N ASP A 434 10.44 49.56 18.26
CA ASP A 434 11.75 49.16 18.78
C ASP A 434 11.98 47.64 18.74
N VAL A 435 10.90 46.85 18.87
CA VAL A 435 10.96 45.37 18.81
C VAL A 435 10.57 44.80 17.45
N PHE A 436 10.30 45.65 16.45
CA PHE A 436 9.80 45.22 15.14
C PHE A 436 10.74 44.22 14.46
N ASP A 437 12.02 44.58 14.27
CA ASP A 437 12.99 43.74 13.54
C ASP A 437 13.16 42.38 14.19
N LYS A 438 13.17 42.33 15.53
CA LYS A 438 13.23 41.08 16.30
C LYS A 438 12.07 40.14 15.97
N PHE A 439 10.83 40.64 16.01
CA PHE A 439 9.66 39.81 15.71
C PHE A 439 9.54 39.50 14.22
N ALA A 440 9.95 40.42 13.34
CA ALA A 440 9.97 40.20 11.89
C ALA A 440 10.95 39.08 11.51
N ASP A 441 12.17 39.07 12.07
CA ASP A 441 13.16 38.02 11.85
C ASP A 441 12.69 36.66 12.36
N GLN A 442 11.99 36.64 13.50
CA GLN A 442 11.41 35.41 14.04
C GLN A 442 10.25 34.91 13.18
N PHE A 443 9.37 35.80 12.73
CA PHE A 443 8.26 35.49 11.84
C PHE A 443 8.75 34.95 10.49
N ALA A 444 9.83 35.53 9.95
CA ALA A 444 10.43 35.10 8.69
C ALA A 444 10.98 33.65 8.72
N ARG A 445 11.24 33.10 9.91
CA ARG A 445 11.67 31.70 10.09
C ARG A 445 10.52 30.71 10.12
N LEU A 446 9.27 31.18 10.26
CA LEU A 446 8.10 30.30 10.26
C LEU A 446 7.90 29.71 8.85
N PRO A 447 7.40 28.47 8.74
CA PRO A 447 7.10 27.85 7.45
C PRO A 447 5.79 28.39 6.86
N MET A 448 5.62 29.72 6.84
CA MET A 448 4.47 30.44 6.31
C MET A 448 4.81 31.00 4.93
N PHE A 449 4.05 30.58 3.93
CA PHE A 449 4.23 30.97 2.53
C PHE A 449 2.98 31.69 2.05
N PHE A 450 3.15 32.62 1.11
CA PHE A 450 2.05 33.42 0.57
C PHE A 450 1.96 33.27 -0.94
N MET A 451 0.76 33.12 -1.48
CA MET A 451 0.54 33.31 -2.91
C MET A 451 0.52 34.82 -3.21
N THR A 452 1.06 35.20 -4.36
CA THR A 452 1.08 36.60 -4.83
C THR A 452 -0.17 36.96 -5.64
N PHE A 453 -1.21 36.12 -5.59
CA PHE A 453 -2.47 36.36 -6.28
C PHE A 453 -3.28 37.45 -5.58
N HIS A 454 -3.94 38.30 -6.35
CA HIS A 454 -4.85 39.30 -5.84
C HIS A 454 -5.98 39.51 -6.86
N GLY A 455 -7.23 39.30 -6.45
CA GLY A 455 -8.38 39.33 -7.36
C GLY A 455 -8.60 38.02 -8.11
N GLN A 456 -9.09 38.12 -9.35
CA GLN A 456 -9.51 36.96 -10.15
C GLN A 456 -8.30 36.21 -10.73
N GLU A 457 -8.31 34.88 -10.62
CA GLU A 457 -7.24 34.01 -11.14
C GLU A 457 -7.80 32.71 -11.70
N SER A 458 -7.08 32.10 -12.66
CA SER A 458 -7.53 30.85 -13.27
C SER A 458 -7.32 29.66 -12.32
N ILE A 459 -8.29 28.75 -12.32
CA ILE A 459 -8.32 27.56 -11.47
C ILE A 459 -7.06 26.71 -11.66
N ASP A 460 -6.67 26.49 -12.92
CA ASP A 460 -5.52 25.65 -13.26
C ASP A 460 -4.22 26.28 -12.75
N LYS A 461 -4.07 27.61 -12.84
CA LYS A 461 -2.90 28.32 -12.32
C LYS A 461 -2.81 28.20 -10.79
N VAL A 462 -3.93 28.34 -10.07
CA VAL A 462 -3.97 28.18 -8.62
C VAL A 462 -3.60 26.74 -8.21
N ILE A 463 -4.22 25.73 -8.82
CA ILE A 463 -3.94 24.31 -8.51
C ILE A 463 -2.50 23.93 -8.86
N ASN A 464 -1.97 24.38 -9.99
CA ASN A 464 -0.58 24.11 -10.36
C ASN A 464 0.39 24.78 -9.39
N THR A 465 0.11 26.01 -8.96
CA THR A 465 0.90 26.71 -7.93
C THR A 465 0.87 25.95 -6.60
N MET A 466 -0.31 25.48 -6.18
CA MET A 466 -0.43 24.64 -4.99
C MET A 466 0.37 23.34 -5.12
N GLY A 467 0.28 22.65 -6.27
CA GLY A 467 1.01 21.40 -6.52
C GLY A 467 2.53 21.60 -6.47
N ASN A 468 3.03 22.65 -7.11
CA ASN A 468 4.45 23.01 -7.06
C ASN A 468 4.91 23.35 -5.64
N ALA A 469 4.10 24.12 -4.90
CA ALA A 469 4.43 24.48 -3.52
C ALA A 469 4.45 23.24 -2.60
N VAL A 470 3.50 22.31 -2.74
CA VAL A 470 3.53 21.03 -2.01
C VAL A 470 4.80 20.24 -2.35
N ALA A 471 5.17 20.15 -3.62
CA ALA A 471 6.35 19.39 -4.04
C ALA A 471 7.69 19.99 -3.57
N ILE A 472 7.82 21.33 -3.60
CA ILE A 472 9.08 22.04 -3.31
C ILE A 472 9.22 22.36 -1.82
N HIS A 473 8.17 22.90 -1.22
CA HIS A 473 8.18 23.42 0.15
C HIS A 473 7.50 22.48 1.16
N ASN A 474 7.09 21.28 0.72
CA ASN A 474 6.39 20.29 1.54
C ASN A 474 5.19 20.91 2.26
N ILE A 475 4.39 21.74 1.57
CA ILE A 475 3.20 22.39 2.14
C ILE A 475 2.20 21.34 2.64
N GLN A 476 1.73 21.51 3.87
CA GLN A 476 0.79 20.59 4.53
C GLN A 476 -0.59 21.21 4.77
N HIS A 477 -0.69 22.54 4.67
CA HIS A 477 -1.92 23.29 4.81
C HIS A 477 -2.01 24.38 3.74
N VAL A 478 -3.12 24.45 3.02
CA VAL A 478 -3.40 25.50 2.04
C VAL A 478 -4.66 26.25 2.45
N ILE A 479 -4.60 27.59 2.42
CA ILE A 479 -5.74 28.46 2.68
C ILE A 479 -6.11 29.22 1.40
N ILE A 480 -7.39 29.24 1.05
CA ILE A 480 -7.96 30.00 -0.06
C ILE A 480 -8.99 30.99 0.51
N ASP A 481 -8.61 32.25 0.63
CA ASP A 481 -9.43 33.32 1.21
C ASP A 481 -9.57 34.51 0.24
N ASN A 482 -10.64 34.65 -0.53
CA ASN A 482 -11.87 33.87 -0.56
C ASN A 482 -12.17 33.36 -1.98
N LEU A 483 -12.78 32.17 -2.06
CA LEU A 483 -13.25 31.52 -3.28
C LEU A 483 -14.03 32.46 -4.23
N GLN A 484 -14.90 33.34 -3.71
CA GLN A 484 -15.69 34.24 -4.57
C GLN A 484 -14.85 35.29 -5.30
N PHE A 485 -13.78 35.81 -4.69
CA PHE A 485 -12.88 36.78 -5.33
C PHE A 485 -11.99 36.12 -6.39
N MET A 486 -11.53 34.89 -6.11
CA MET A 486 -10.74 34.10 -7.05
C MET A 486 -11.51 33.82 -8.35
N MET A 487 -12.82 33.53 -8.26
CA MET A 487 -13.65 33.22 -9.42
C MET A 487 -13.94 34.43 -10.33
N GLY A 488 -13.98 35.65 -9.77
CA GLY A 488 -14.36 36.87 -10.49
C GLY A 488 -15.86 37.01 -10.78
N MET A 489 -16.23 38.06 -11.51
CA MET A 489 -17.61 38.37 -11.89
C MET A 489 -17.92 37.84 -13.30
N ASP A 490 -18.51 36.66 -13.39
CA ASP A 490 -19.12 36.18 -14.65
C ASP A 490 -20.61 36.55 -14.68
N TYR A 491 -21.10 36.98 -15.85
CA TYR A 491 -22.45 37.56 -16.03
C TYR A 491 -23.60 36.53 -16.06
N SER A 492 -23.33 35.21 -16.08
CA SER A 492 -24.35 34.15 -16.04
C SER A 492 -24.36 33.40 -14.70
N ASN A 493 -25.50 33.44 -14.00
CA ASN A 493 -25.65 32.80 -12.67
C ASN A 493 -25.45 31.27 -12.69
N ASN A 494 -25.85 30.57 -13.77
CA ASN A 494 -25.71 29.11 -13.87
C ASN A 494 -24.26 28.66 -14.01
N ASP A 495 -23.46 29.35 -14.82
CA ASP A 495 -22.05 28.98 -15.04
C ASP A 495 -21.21 29.22 -13.79
N ARG A 496 -21.56 30.23 -12.99
CA ARG A 496 -20.89 30.52 -11.71
C ARG A 496 -21.01 29.35 -10.74
N PHE A 497 -22.21 28.79 -10.55
CA PHE A 497 -22.38 27.65 -9.64
C PHE A 497 -21.65 26.41 -10.13
N PHE A 498 -21.70 26.12 -11.43
CA PHE A 498 -20.96 25.00 -12.02
C PHE A 498 -19.44 25.16 -11.87
N LYS A 499 -18.91 26.37 -12.09
CA LYS A 499 -17.49 26.69 -11.86
C LYS A 499 -17.10 26.50 -10.40
N GLN A 500 -17.95 26.95 -9.46
CA GLN A 500 -17.73 26.77 -8.03
C GLN A 500 -17.68 25.28 -7.64
N ASP A 501 -18.60 24.48 -8.17
CA ASP A 501 -18.67 23.04 -7.90
C ASP A 501 -17.44 22.31 -8.44
N THR A 502 -17.02 22.67 -9.64
CA THR A 502 -15.79 22.17 -10.26
C THR A 502 -14.57 22.50 -9.40
N LEU A 503 -14.51 23.72 -8.86
CA LEU A 503 -13.47 24.18 -7.96
C LEU A 503 -13.42 23.38 -6.66
N ILE A 504 -14.55 23.26 -5.99
CA ILE A 504 -14.68 22.50 -4.73
C ILE A 504 -14.25 21.05 -4.95
N HIS A 505 -14.71 20.41 -6.03
CA HIS A 505 -14.32 19.04 -6.36
C HIS A 505 -12.81 18.92 -6.57
N ARG A 506 -12.20 19.86 -7.32
CA ARG A 506 -10.76 19.85 -7.56
C ARG A 506 -9.95 20.10 -6.30
N PHE A 507 -10.38 21.00 -5.42
CA PHE A 507 -9.72 21.21 -4.12
C PHE A 507 -9.86 20.01 -3.19
N ARG A 508 -11.02 19.35 -3.17
CA ARG A 508 -11.21 18.12 -2.39
C ARG A 508 -10.28 17.01 -2.88
N LYS A 509 -10.21 16.81 -4.20
CA LYS A 509 -9.31 15.84 -4.83
C LYS A 509 -7.84 16.18 -4.58
N PHE A 510 -7.48 17.47 -4.64
CA PHE A 510 -6.14 17.95 -4.33
C PHE A 510 -5.76 17.63 -2.87
N ALA A 511 -6.65 17.89 -1.91
CA ALA A 511 -6.41 17.61 -0.50
C ALA A 511 -6.08 16.12 -0.29
N THR A 512 -6.95 15.23 -0.79
CA THR A 512 -6.79 13.77 -0.66
C THR A 512 -5.51 13.26 -1.32
N ASN A 513 -5.27 13.65 -2.58
CA ASN A 513 -4.14 13.12 -3.35
C ASN A 513 -2.78 13.55 -2.79
N ASN A 514 -2.70 14.77 -2.27
CA ASN A 514 -1.46 15.34 -1.77
C ASN A 514 -1.29 15.21 -0.24
N LYS A 515 -2.25 14.58 0.45
CA LYS A 515 -2.30 14.53 1.92
C LYS A 515 -2.07 15.91 2.55
N CYS A 516 -2.70 16.94 1.96
CA CYS A 516 -2.61 18.32 2.39
C CYS A 516 -3.99 18.77 2.88
N HIS A 517 -4.07 19.48 4.00
CA HIS A 517 -5.33 20.08 4.42
C HIS A 517 -5.63 21.31 3.59
N VAL A 518 -6.87 21.50 3.16
CA VAL A 518 -7.28 22.69 2.42
C VAL A 518 -8.38 23.39 3.20
N THR A 519 -8.19 24.67 3.52
CA THR A 519 -9.20 25.51 4.14
C THR A 519 -9.68 26.56 3.15
N ILE A 520 -10.97 26.57 2.85
CA ILE A 520 -11.56 27.53 1.91
C ILE A 520 -12.53 28.46 2.63
N VAL A 521 -12.43 29.75 2.35
CA VAL A 521 -13.45 30.72 2.75
C VAL A 521 -14.52 30.77 1.68
N ILE A 522 -15.78 30.75 2.10
CA ILE A 522 -16.94 30.97 1.25
C ILE A 522 -17.88 31.91 2.00
N HIS A 523 -18.21 33.07 1.43
CA HIS A 523 -19.24 33.93 2.00
C HIS A 523 -20.62 33.26 1.94
N PRO A 524 -21.52 33.53 2.90
CA PRO A 524 -22.88 33.03 2.83
C PRO A 524 -23.71 33.78 1.77
N ARG A 525 -24.87 33.23 1.43
CA ARG A 525 -25.93 33.96 0.71
C ARG A 525 -26.47 35.06 1.63
N LYS A 526 -27.05 36.11 1.04
CA LYS A 526 -27.79 37.12 1.82
C LYS A 526 -29.03 36.44 2.37
N GLU A 527 -29.11 36.29 3.69
CA GLU A 527 -30.27 35.74 4.41
C GLU A 527 -30.80 36.79 5.39
N GLU A 528 -32.10 36.76 5.64
CA GLU A 528 -32.78 37.62 6.61
C GLU A 528 -32.64 37.01 8.02
N ASP A 529 -32.08 37.80 8.94
CA ASP A 529 -31.94 37.73 10.42
C ASP A 529 -31.87 36.41 11.23
N ASP A 530 -32.23 35.23 10.72
CA ASP A 530 -32.30 33.94 11.44
C ASP A 530 -30.97 33.16 11.46
N GLY A 531 -29.85 33.85 11.69
CA GLY A 531 -28.54 33.22 11.83
C GLY A 531 -28.06 32.44 10.59
N LEU A 532 -26.81 31.97 10.62
CA LEU A 532 -26.23 31.23 9.48
C LEU A 532 -26.23 29.73 9.76
N THR A 533 -26.65 28.96 8.77
CA THR A 533 -26.69 27.49 8.77
C THR A 533 -25.81 26.94 7.65
N ILE A 534 -25.75 25.61 7.53
CA ILE A 534 -25.00 24.94 6.46
C ILE A 534 -25.59 25.27 5.07
N SER A 535 -26.91 25.43 4.97
CA SER A 535 -27.59 25.82 3.73
C SER A 535 -27.29 27.26 3.31
N SER A 536 -26.85 28.10 4.26
CA SER A 536 -26.52 29.49 4.00
C SER A 536 -25.23 29.69 3.22
N ILE A 537 -24.42 28.64 3.00
CA ILE A 537 -23.18 28.73 2.22
C ILE A 537 -23.52 29.10 0.76
N PHE A 538 -22.87 30.14 0.23
CA PHE A 538 -23.07 30.55 -1.16
C PHE A 538 -22.54 29.50 -2.13
N GLY A 539 -23.29 29.25 -3.19
CA GLY A 539 -23.00 28.20 -4.16
C GLY A 539 -24.03 27.09 -4.15
N SER A 540 -23.76 26.00 -4.86
CA SER A 540 -24.57 24.80 -4.74
C SER A 540 -24.32 24.08 -3.39
N ALA A 541 -25.08 23.02 -3.12
CA ALA A 541 -24.83 22.14 -1.98
C ALA A 541 -23.50 21.38 -2.04
N LYS A 542 -22.75 21.45 -3.15
CA LYS A 542 -21.48 20.73 -3.33
C LYS A 542 -20.44 21.09 -2.27
N ALA A 543 -20.37 22.36 -1.88
CA ALA A 543 -19.43 22.84 -0.85
C ALA A 543 -19.63 22.12 0.47
N SER A 544 -20.89 22.05 0.93
CA SER A 544 -21.24 21.43 2.21
C SER A 544 -21.18 19.92 2.16
N GLN A 545 -21.42 19.30 1.00
CA GLN A 545 -21.33 17.84 0.81
C GLN A 545 -19.88 17.36 0.80
N GLU A 546 -19.01 18.00 0.02
CA GLU A 546 -17.61 17.57 -0.20
C GLU A 546 -16.69 17.93 0.97
N SER A 547 -16.96 19.01 1.70
CA SER A 547 -16.15 19.41 2.87
C SER A 547 -16.24 18.38 4.00
N ASP A 548 -15.13 18.11 4.67
CA ASP A 548 -15.11 17.26 5.87
C ASP A 548 -15.53 18.06 7.12
N ASN A 549 -15.11 19.33 7.18
CA ASN A 549 -15.44 20.24 8.29
C ASN A 549 -16.09 21.52 7.80
N ILE A 550 -17.06 22.05 8.55
CA ILE A 550 -17.69 23.36 8.29
C ILE A 550 -17.67 24.18 9.56
N LEU A 551 -17.06 25.37 9.46
CA LEU A 551 -16.93 26.36 10.51
C LEU A 551 -17.75 27.60 10.13
N ILE A 552 -18.55 28.09 11.06
CA ILE A 552 -19.41 29.27 10.87
C ILE A 552 -19.09 30.29 11.95
N ILE A 553 -18.62 31.48 11.58
CA ILE A 553 -18.52 32.62 12.50
C ILE A 553 -19.85 33.36 12.51
N GLN A 554 -20.47 33.43 13.68
CA GLN A 554 -21.76 34.07 13.89
C GLN A 554 -21.69 35.13 14.99
N GLN A 555 -22.70 35.99 15.02
CA GLN A 555 -22.85 37.05 16.00
C GLN A 555 -24.28 37.01 16.55
N ARG A 556 -24.42 37.01 17.86
CA ARG A 556 -25.71 37.05 18.54
C ARG A 556 -25.81 38.33 19.39
N LYS A 557 -26.94 39.04 19.27
CA LYS A 557 -27.30 40.15 20.15
C LYS A 557 -27.70 39.59 21.52
N LEU A 558 -27.07 40.05 22.60
CA LEU A 558 -27.57 39.78 23.95
C LEU A 558 -28.72 40.75 24.25
N GLY A 559 -29.84 40.23 24.76
CA GLY A 559 -31.03 41.02 25.11
C GLY A 559 -30.89 41.86 26.39
N THR A 560 -29.67 42.19 26.82
CA THR A 560 -29.42 43.02 28.01
C THR A 560 -29.19 44.48 27.62
N ALA A 561 -29.56 45.40 28.52
CA ALA A 561 -29.55 46.85 28.31
C ALA A 561 -28.18 47.46 27.89
N ASN A 562 -27.09 46.68 27.98
CA ASN A 562 -25.73 47.08 27.59
C ASN A 562 -25.25 46.47 26.25
N GLY A 563 -26.15 46.14 25.32
CA GLY A 563 -25.90 46.16 23.85
C GLY A 563 -24.71 45.34 23.29
N GLY A 564 -24.17 44.38 24.04
CA GLY A 564 -23.00 43.62 23.62
C GLY A 564 -23.32 42.56 22.57
N ASN A 565 -22.66 42.64 21.41
CA ASN A 565 -22.70 41.59 20.40
C ASN A 565 -21.66 40.51 20.72
N ILE A 566 -22.08 39.27 21.01
CA ILE A 566 -21.15 38.16 21.23
C ILE A 566 -20.91 37.43 19.91
N LYS A 567 -19.64 37.33 19.52
CA LYS A 567 -19.21 36.49 18.39
C LYS A 567 -18.87 35.09 18.89
N TYR A 568 -19.19 34.09 18.09
CA TYR A 568 -18.81 32.70 18.36
C TYR A 568 -18.46 31.97 17.06
N LEU A 569 -17.57 30.98 17.18
CA LEU A 569 -17.32 30.00 16.13
C LEU A 569 -18.20 28.78 16.39
N GLN A 570 -18.95 28.36 15.39
CA GLN A 570 -19.72 27.12 15.41
C GLN A 570 -19.08 26.11 14.46
N VAL A 571 -18.84 24.90 14.97
CA VAL A 571 -18.52 23.73 14.15
C VAL A 571 -19.87 23.12 13.72
N ALA A 572 -20.25 23.37 12.47
CA ALA A 572 -21.52 22.89 11.90
C ALA A 572 -21.39 21.51 11.23
N LYS A 573 -20.17 21.11 10.85
CA LYS A 573 -19.88 19.77 10.32
C LYS A 573 -18.51 19.30 10.80
N ASN A 574 -18.43 18.03 11.18
CA ASN A 574 -17.21 17.31 11.56
C ASN A 574 -17.36 15.85 11.11
N ARG A 575 -16.79 15.51 9.95
CA ARG A 575 -16.93 14.16 9.37
C ARG A 575 -16.14 13.09 10.13
N PHE A 576 -15.08 13.49 10.83
CA PHE A 576 -14.18 12.57 11.52
C PHE A 576 -14.79 12.00 12.80
N ASP A 577 -15.19 12.87 13.73
CA ASP A 577 -15.70 12.46 15.06
C ASP A 577 -17.22 12.62 15.21
N GLY A 578 -17.87 13.38 14.31
CA GLY A 578 -19.30 13.69 14.40
C GLY A 578 -19.65 14.74 15.46
N GLN A 579 -18.75 15.06 16.39
CA GLN A 579 -19.00 16.07 17.42
C GLN A 579 -19.16 17.47 16.80
N LEU A 580 -20.26 18.13 17.16
CA LEU A 580 -20.56 19.52 16.84
C LEU A 580 -20.46 20.39 18.10
N GLY A 581 -20.35 21.70 17.93
CA GLY A 581 -20.30 22.60 19.07
C GLY A 581 -20.08 24.06 18.69
N ARG A 582 -20.10 24.94 19.70
CA ARG A 582 -19.85 26.37 19.54
C ARG A 582 -19.01 26.89 20.70
N PHE A 583 -18.14 27.87 20.43
CA PHE A 583 -17.37 28.56 21.46
C PHE A 583 -17.22 30.05 21.14
N ALA A 584 -17.17 30.88 22.17
CA ALA A 584 -17.11 32.33 22.02
C ALA A 584 -15.75 32.78 21.44
N LEU A 585 -15.79 33.78 20.56
CA LEU A 585 -14.64 34.48 20.03
C LEU A 585 -14.61 35.88 20.63
N ARG A 586 -13.64 36.16 21.50
CA ARG A 586 -13.44 37.50 22.09
C ARG A 586 -12.31 38.20 21.34
N PHE A 587 -12.63 39.29 20.66
CA PHE A 587 -11.65 40.02 19.85
C PHE A 587 -10.86 41.04 20.68
N ASP A 588 -9.55 40.85 20.77
CA ASP A 588 -8.61 41.84 21.31
C ASP A 588 -8.21 42.83 20.21
N LYS A 589 -8.62 44.09 20.36
CA LYS A 589 -8.34 45.14 19.37
C LYS A 589 -6.88 45.53 19.30
N GLU A 590 -6.12 45.42 20.39
CA GLU A 590 -4.71 45.81 20.39
C GLU A 590 -3.84 44.77 19.72
N ARG A 591 -4.18 43.49 19.88
CA ARG A 591 -3.42 42.35 19.35
C ARG A 591 -3.97 41.79 18.04
N LEU A 592 -5.16 42.23 17.62
CA LEU A 592 -5.90 41.72 16.47
C LEU A 592 -6.14 40.20 16.56
N SER A 593 -6.36 39.66 17.76
CA SER A 593 -6.41 38.22 18.06
C SER A 593 -7.74 37.82 18.71
N PHE A 594 -8.13 36.55 18.54
CA PHE A 594 -9.26 35.91 19.20
C PHE A 594 -8.88 34.95 20.33
N SER A 595 -7.61 34.54 20.42
CA SER A 595 -7.13 33.64 21.47
C SER A 595 -6.72 34.42 22.72
N ARG A 596 -6.90 33.81 23.90
CA ARG A 596 -6.28 34.30 25.13
C ARG A 596 -4.82 33.84 25.12
N LEU A 597 -3.87 34.72 25.46
CA LEU A 597 -2.51 34.28 25.78
C LEU A 597 -2.60 33.22 26.89
N ILE A 598 -1.91 32.10 26.71
CA ILE A 598 -1.61 31.18 27.81
C ILE A 598 -0.57 31.93 28.65
N SER A 599 -1.01 32.80 29.56
CA SER A 599 -0.14 33.31 30.61
C SER A 599 0.22 32.14 31.53
N SER A 600 1.50 31.98 31.81
CA SER A 600 2.00 31.11 32.86
C SER A 600 1.28 31.43 34.17
N ARG A 601 0.59 30.41 34.72
CA ARG A 601 0.17 30.26 36.13
C ARG A 601 -0.06 31.56 36.90
N GLU A 602 -1.24 32.15 36.76
CA GLU A 602 -1.90 33.02 37.75
C GLU A 602 -3.23 33.44 37.11
N ASP A 603 -4.30 32.66 37.37
CA ASP A 603 -5.71 33.07 37.25
C ASP A 603 -6.60 31.83 37.49
N SER A 604 -6.55 31.31 38.72
CA SER A 604 -7.46 30.25 39.20
C SER A 604 -8.61 30.79 40.05
N ASN A 605 -8.96 32.08 39.93
CA ASN A 605 -9.90 32.74 40.85
C ASN A 605 -11.12 33.41 40.17
N ILE A 606 -11.48 33.06 38.93
CA ILE A 606 -12.65 33.68 38.24
C ILE A 606 -13.63 32.64 37.64
N GLU A 607 -13.60 31.37 38.07
CA GLU A 607 -14.55 30.33 37.61
C GLU A 607 -15.55 29.85 38.70
N SER A 608 -15.98 30.73 39.62
CA SER A 608 -16.93 30.35 40.68
C SER A 608 -18.35 30.93 40.58
N ASP A 609 -18.72 31.71 39.56
CA ASP A 609 -20.01 32.46 39.59
C ASP A 609 -21.05 32.09 38.52
N ASP A 610 -20.82 31.10 37.65
CA ASP A 610 -21.78 30.76 36.56
C ASP A 610 -22.45 29.37 36.69
N SER A 611 -22.43 28.75 37.88
CA SER A 611 -23.04 27.42 38.11
C SER A 611 -24.26 27.40 39.04
N GLU A 612 -25.08 28.44 39.06
CA GLU A 612 -26.41 28.37 39.67
C GLU A 612 -27.48 28.83 38.67
N GLN A 613 -28.14 27.86 38.04
CA GLN A 613 -29.60 27.83 37.74
C GLN A 613 -29.86 26.85 36.59
N GLN A 614 -30.27 25.62 36.93
CA GLN A 614 -31.38 24.87 36.31
C GLN A 614 -31.42 23.43 36.87
N SER A 615 -32.03 23.27 38.04
CA SER A 615 -32.59 22.00 38.50
C SER A 615 -34.10 22.02 38.22
N ILE A 616 -34.57 21.16 37.33
CA ILE A 616 -36.00 20.87 37.13
C ILE A 616 -36.36 19.72 38.09
N PRO A 617 -37.40 19.83 38.94
CA PRO A 617 -37.80 18.75 39.82
C PRO A 617 -38.68 17.73 39.07
N ILE A 618 -38.40 16.44 39.28
CA ILE A 618 -39.29 15.34 38.92
C ILE A 618 -40.05 14.96 40.20
N GLU A 619 -41.35 15.24 40.24
CA GLU A 619 -42.26 14.67 41.23
C GLU A 619 -42.78 13.31 40.75
N GLN A 620 -42.57 12.33 41.64
CA GLN A 620 -43.23 11.03 41.90
C GLN A 620 -43.84 10.23 40.75
#